data_AF-A0A348WTW9-F1
#
_entry.id   AF-A0A348WTW9-F1
#
_cell.length_a   1.000
_cell.length_b   1.000
_cell.length_c   1.000
_cell.angle_alpha   90.00
_cell.angle_beta   90.00
_cell.angle_gamma   90.00
#
_symmetry.space_group_name_H-M   'P 1'
#
loop_
_entity.id
_entity.type
_entity.pdbx_description
1 polymer ?
#
loop_
_entity_poly.entity_id
_entity_poly.type
_entity_poly.pdbx_seq_one_letter_code
_entity_poly.pdbx_strand_id
1 'polypeptide(L)'
;MNVSRSGYYKWLNCKGTIHNYKKNHSRAFNKLHENYTIKRSMSRVGTPTDNPVIESLNGWIKAELYKDFKIHQVEDIGIAINDYVKYYNTQRLAYSLHYKNPVQYLN
;
A
#
# COMPACT_ATOMS: atom_id res chain seq x y z
N MET A 1 -7.32 10.64 30.31
CA MET A 1 -7.18 10.19 28.90
C MET A 1 -6.70 8.74 28.90
N ASN A 2 -7.57 7.78 28.62
CA ASN A 2 -7.20 6.36 28.59
C ASN A 2 -6.63 6.00 27.22
N VAL A 3 -5.30 5.91 27.12
CA VAL A 3 -4.63 5.41 25.92
C VAL A 3 -4.93 3.92 25.79
N SER A 4 -5.52 3.51 24.66
CA SER A 4 -5.82 2.10 24.38
C SER A 4 -4.53 1.27 24.43
N ARG A 5 -4.43 0.37 25.43
CA ARG A 5 -3.29 -0.54 25.62
C ARG A 5 -3.31 -1.75 24.67
N SER A 6 -4.32 -1.87 23.80
CA SER A 6 -4.48 -3.04 22.92
C SER A 6 -3.28 -3.22 21.97
N GLY A 7 -2.72 -2.11 21.46
CA GLY A 7 -1.53 -2.12 20.63
C GLY A 7 -0.28 -2.62 21.38
N TYR A 8 -0.14 -2.26 22.66
CA TYR A 8 1.00 -2.65 23.50
C TYR A 8 1.01 -4.16 23.79
N TYR A 9 -0.15 -4.73 24.15
CA TYR A 9 -0.27 -6.18 24.39
C TYR A 9 -0.12 -7.00 23.10
N LYS A 10 -0.60 -6.49 21.96
CA LYS A 10 -0.41 -7.15 20.66
C LYS A 10 1.06 -7.16 20.24
N TRP A 11 1.80 -6.09 20.52
CA TRP A 11 3.24 -6.00 20.25
C TRP A 11 4.09 -6.93 21.13
N LEU A 12 3.75 -7.05 22.43
CA LEU A 12 4.44 -7.97 23.34
C LEU A 12 4.34 -9.43 22.90
N ASN A 13 3.17 -9.84 22.37
CA ASN A 13 2.95 -11.21 21.89
C ASN A 13 3.68 -11.54 20.57
N CYS A 14 4.20 -10.53 19.86
CA CYS A 14 4.95 -10.70 18.62
C CYS A 14 6.48 -10.57 18.80
N LYS A 15 6.96 -10.28 20.01
CA LYS A 15 8.40 -10.21 20.31
C LYS A 15 8.99 -11.62 20.37
N GLY A 16 9.95 -11.90 19.48
CA GLY A 16 10.82 -13.08 19.58
C GLY A 16 10.45 -14.30 18.74
N THR A 17 9.36 -14.28 17.98
CA THR A 17 9.07 -15.36 17.02
C THR A 17 9.99 -15.27 15.79
N ILE A 18 10.83 -16.29 15.61
CA ILE A 18 11.69 -16.50 14.44
C ILE A 18 10.83 -16.51 13.17
N HIS A 19 11.31 -15.78 12.16
CA HIS A 19 10.65 -15.44 10.90
C HIS A 19 10.21 -16.67 10.06
N ASN A 20 8.95 -17.11 10.21
CA ASN A 20 8.33 -18.16 9.38
C ASN A 20 7.57 -17.62 8.14
N TYR A 21 8.05 -16.54 7.53
CA TYR A 21 7.31 -15.83 6.46
C TYR A 21 7.19 -16.65 5.17
N LYS A 22 8.11 -17.59 4.89
CA LYS A 22 7.98 -18.45 3.71
C LYS A 22 6.74 -19.36 3.74
N LYS A 23 6.15 -19.62 4.92
CA LYS A 23 5.12 -20.65 5.10
C LYS A 23 3.70 -20.19 4.72
N ASN A 24 3.39 -18.90 4.84
CA ASN A 24 2.03 -18.36 4.59
C ASN A 24 1.87 -17.74 3.18
N HIS A 25 2.86 -17.88 2.30
CA HIS A 25 2.78 -17.43 0.92
C HIS A 25 2.56 -18.61 -0.04
N SER A 26 1.92 -18.33 -1.18
CA SER A 26 1.72 -19.33 -2.23
C SER A 26 3.04 -20.00 -2.62
N ARG A 27 3.02 -21.34 -2.67
CA ARG A 27 4.19 -22.13 -3.09
C ARG A 27 4.62 -21.79 -4.51
N ALA A 28 3.67 -21.50 -5.40
CA ALA A 28 3.94 -21.10 -6.78
C ALA A 28 4.71 -19.77 -6.83
N PHE A 29 4.27 -18.79 -6.03
CA PHE A 29 4.92 -17.47 -5.94
C PHE A 29 6.35 -17.57 -5.38
N ASN A 30 6.56 -18.39 -4.35
CA ASN A 30 7.89 -18.62 -3.78
C ASN A 30 8.86 -19.25 -4.81
N LYS A 31 8.40 -20.22 -5.61
CA LYS A 31 9.21 -20.84 -6.67
C LYS A 31 9.54 -19.86 -7.79
N LEU A 32 8.58 -19.04 -8.20
CA LEU A 32 8.80 -18.07 -9.28
C LEU A 32 9.94 -17.10 -8.95
N HIS A 33 10.04 -16.67 -7.69
CA HIS A 33 11.12 -15.79 -7.23
C HIS A 33 12.53 -16.37 -7.30
N GLU A 34 12.70 -17.69 -7.32
CA GLU A 34 14.02 -18.32 -7.47
C GLU A 34 14.66 -17.99 -8.83
N ASN A 35 13.84 -17.67 -9.82
CA ASN A 35 14.27 -17.37 -11.19
C ASN A 35 14.54 -15.87 -11.45
N TYR A 36 14.35 -14.99 -10.46
CA TYR A 36 14.53 -13.54 -10.62
C TYR A 36 15.51 -12.98 -9.60
N THR A 37 16.31 -11.99 -10.00
CA THR A 37 17.22 -11.24 -9.13
C THR A 37 16.48 -10.20 -8.27
N ILE A 38 15.37 -10.59 -7.64
CA ILE A 38 14.55 -9.71 -6.80
C ILE A 38 14.75 -10.11 -5.33
N LYS A 39 15.35 -9.22 -4.55
CA LYS A 39 15.47 -9.41 -3.09
C LYS A 39 14.15 -9.08 -2.41
N ARG A 40 13.50 -10.08 -1.82
CA ARG A 40 12.27 -9.84 -1.05
C ARG A 40 12.57 -9.22 0.31
N SER A 41 11.77 -8.23 0.68
CA SER A 41 11.69 -7.69 2.04
C SER A 41 10.24 -7.75 2.50
N MET A 42 10.03 -8.07 3.78
CA MET A 42 8.69 -8.16 4.38
C MET A 42 8.73 -7.40 5.71
N SER A 43 7.65 -6.70 6.02
CA SER A 43 7.40 -6.09 7.33
C SER A 43 7.36 -7.13 8.45
N ARG A 44 7.62 -6.72 9.69
CA ARG A 44 7.51 -7.65 10.83
C ARG A 44 6.04 -8.04 11.05
N VAL A 45 5.81 -9.23 11.61
CA VAL A 45 4.46 -9.71 11.94
C VAL A 45 3.83 -8.76 12.95
N GLY A 46 2.60 -8.32 12.66
CA GLY A 46 1.81 -7.52 13.60
C GLY A 46 2.25 -6.06 13.73
N THR A 47 3.15 -5.57 12.87
CA THR A 47 3.63 -4.18 12.90
C THR A 47 3.16 -3.40 11.67
N PRO A 48 1.98 -2.76 11.71
CA PRO A 48 1.48 -1.92 10.60
C PRO A 48 2.38 -0.70 10.35
N THR A 49 3.11 -0.25 11.38
CA THR A 49 4.09 0.84 11.33
C THR A 49 5.28 0.60 10.41
N ASP A 50 5.51 -0.64 9.95
CA ASP A 50 6.59 -0.96 9.01
C ASP A 50 6.17 -0.66 7.56
N ASN A 51 4.89 -0.37 7.31
CA ASN A 51 4.34 -0.11 5.98
C ASN A 51 3.57 1.23 5.88
N PRO A 52 4.00 2.31 6.55
CA PRO A 52 3.18 3.50 6.75
C PRO A 52 2.93 4.26 5.43
N VAL A 53 3.89 4.23 4.50
CA VAL A 53 3.82 4.95 3.22
C VAL A 53 2.69 4.43 2.34
N ILE A 54 2.57 3.11 2.19
CA ILE A 54 1.50 2.54 1.36
C ILE A 54 0.15 2.59 2.08
N GLU A 55 0.12 2.51 3.41
CA GLU A 55 -1.11 2.69 4.19
C GLU A 55 -1.67 4.11 4.00
N SER A 56 -0.82 5.14 4.10
CA SER A 56 -1.24 6.52 3.84
C SER A 56 -1.68 6.72 2.39
N LEU A 57 -0.95 6.14 1.43
CA LEU A 57 -1.31 6.22 0.01
C LEU A 57 -2.69 5.61 -0.25
N ASN A 58 -2.95 4.42 0.30
CA ASN A 58 -4.24 3.74 0.17
C ASN A 58 -5.39 4.55 0.78
N GLY A 59 -5.13 5.27 1.88
CA GLY A 59 -6.09 6.20 2.47
C GLY A 59 -6.44 7.34 1.53
N TRP A 60 -5.44 7.97 0.91
CA TRP A 60 -5.65 9.05 -0.07
C TRP A 60 -6.40 8.57 -1.32
N ILE A 61 -5.98 7.45 -1.90
CA ILE A 61 -6.66 6.84 -3.06
C ILE A 61 -8.15 6.66 -2.78
N LYS A 62 -8.51 6.08 -1.63
CA LYS A 62 -9.91 5.85 -1.26
C LYS A 62 -10.68 7.16 -1.07
N ALA A 63 -10.07 8.16 -0.44
CA ALA A 63 -10.72 9.44 -0.20
C ALA A 63 -11.02 10.18 -1.52
N GLU A 64 -10.07 10.17 -2.45
CA GLU A 64 -10.19 10.82 -3.76
C GLU A 64 -11.14 10.05 -4.68
N LEU A 65 -11.06 8.71 -4.71
CA LEU A 65 -12.02 7.88 -5.45
C LEU A 65 -13.46 8.13 -5.01
N TYR A 66 -13.66 8.32 -3.70
CA TYR A 66 -14.98 8.59 -3.15
C TYR A 66 -15.45 10.02 -3.45
N LYS A 67 -14.61 11.03 -3.26
CA LYS A 67 -15.01 12.45 -3.40
C LYS A 67 -15.00 12.95 -4.85
N ASP A 68 -13.91 12.71 -5.56
CA ASP A 68 -13.65 13.33 -6.86
C ASP A 68 -14.15 12.45 -8.00
N PHE A 69 -13.95 11.14 -7.90
CA PHE A 69 -14.37 10.17 -8.91
C PHE A 69 -15.77 9.58 -8.65
N LYS A 70 -16.38 9.92 -7.50
CA LYS A 70 -17.75 9.54 -7.10
C LYS A 70 -18.03 8.06 -7.38
N ILE A 71 -17.12 7.18 -6.96
CA ILE A 71 -17.18 5.74 -7.24
C ILE A 71 -18.52 5.08 -6.85
N HIS A 72 -19.25 5.68 -5.90
CA HIS A 72 -20.58 5.23 -5.45
C HIS A 72 -21.72 5.55 -6.44
N GLN A 73 -21.48 6.36 -7.47
CA GLN A 73 -22.44 6.75 -8.50
C GLN A 73 -22.14 6.10 -9.86
N VAL A 74 -21.00 5.42 -10.00
CA VAL A 74 -20.58 4.81 -11.27
C VAL A 74 -21.16 3.42 -11.38
N GLU A 75 -21.70 3.07 -12.54
CA GLU A 75 -22.22 1.72 -12.82
C GLU A 75 -21.10 0.68 -12.89
N ASP A 76 -19.93 1.07 -13.43
CA ASP A 76 -18.73 0.23 -13.51
C ASP A 76 -17.57 0.82 -12.70
N ILE A 77 -17.25 0.14 -11.60
CA ILE A 77 -16.14 0.47 -10.71
C ILE A 77 -14.78 0.41 -11.44
N GLY A 78 -14.63 -0.48 -12.42
CA GLY A 78 -13.39 -0.64 -13.18
C GLY A 78 -13.05 0.60 -14.01
N ILE A 79 -14.06 1.27 -14.55
CA ILE A 79 -13.89 2.54 -15.29
C ILE A 79 -13.37 3.63 -14.33
N ALA A 80 -14.01 3.79 -13.17
CA ALA A 80 -13.60 4.77 -12.17
C ALA A 80 -12.15 4.56 -11.69
N ILE A 81 -11.74 3.30 -11.52
CA ILE A 81 -10.36 2.95 -11.15
C ILE A 81 -9.38 3.28 -12.29
N ASN A 82 -9.71 2.94 -13.53
CA ASN A 82 -8.86 3.22 -14.69
C ASN A 82 -8.66 4.74 -14.89
N ASP A 83 -9.73 5.51 -14.74
CA ASP A 83 -9.68 6.98 -14.82
C ASP A 83 -8.84 7.56 -13.69
N TYR A 84 -8.98 7.03 -12.47
CA TYR A 84 -8.13 7.42 -11.35
C TYR A 84 -6.64 7.14 -11.61
N VAL A 85 -6.30 5.96 -12.13
CA VAL A 85 -4.90 5.60 -12.46
C VAL A 85 -4.34 6.55 -13.52
N LYS A 86 -5.13 6.88 -14.55
CA LYS A 86 -4.73 7.85 -15.57
C LYS A 86 -4.51 9.24 -14.97
N TYR A 87 -5.43 9.72 -14.16
CA TYR A 87 -5.31 10.99 -13.43
C TYR A 87 -4.06 11.02 -12.55
N TYR A 88 -3.84 9.98 -11.75
CA TYR A 88 -2.72 9.89 -10.83
C TYR A 88 -1.37 10.01 -11.55
N ASN A 89 -1.22 9.33 -12.68
CA ASN A 89 0.03 9.31 -13.42
C ASN A 89 0.28 10.57 -14.27
N THR A 90 -0.77 11.17 -14.83
CA THR A 90 -0.63 12.21 -15.86
C THR A 90 -1.07 13.60 -15.44
N GLN A 91 -1.86 13.73 -14.38
CA GLN A 91 -2.49 15.01 -14.01
C GLN A 91 -2.23 15.40 -12.56
N ARG A 92 -2.04 14.43 -11.66
CA ARG A 92 -1.79 14.71 -10.24
C ARG A 92 -0.46 15.43 -10.04
N LEU A 93 -0.51 16.67 -9.58
CA LEU A 93 0.66 17.45 -9.21
C LEU A 93 1.03 17.17 -7.75
N ALA A 94 2.30 16.91 -7.49
CA ALA A 94 2.80 16.73 -6.13
C ALA A 94 3.81 17.83 -5.78
N TYR A 95 3.59 18.50 -4.64
CA TYR A 95 4.52 19.51 -4.13
C TYR A 95 5.94 18.95 -3.96
N SER A 96 6.04 17.74 -3.41
CA SER A 96 7.31 17.02 -3.23
C SER A 96 8.03 16.70 -4.55
N LEU A 97 7.32 16.75 -5.69
CA LEU A 97 7.87 16.53 -7.02
C LEU A 97 8.03 17.85 -7.79
N HIS A 98 8.14 18.99 -7.11
CA HIS A 98 8.20 20.32 -7.73
C HIS A 98 7.00 20.61 -8.64
N TYR A 99 5.80 20.21 -8.21
CA TYR A 99 4.56 20.34 -8.98
C TYR A 99 4.61 19.61 -10.34
N LYS A 100 5.38 18.54 -10.45
CA LYS A 100 5.34 17.62 -11.59
C LYS A 100 4.41 16.45 -11.31
N ASN A 101 3.85 15.87 -12.38
CA ASN A 101 3.18 14.58 -12.31
C ASN A 101 4.20 13.42 -12.30
N PRO A 102 3.81 12.19 -11.89
CA PRO A 102 4.72 11.05 -11.83
C PRO A 102 5.45 10.75 -13.14
N VAL A 103 4.75 10.85 -14.28
CA VAL A 103 5.35 10.61 -15.60
C VAL A 103 6.41 11.67 -15.94
N GLN A 104 6.14 12.94 -15.63
CA GLN A 104 7.06 14.07 -15.83
C GLN A 104 8.25 14.04 -14.88
N TYR A 105 8.13 13.38 -13.73
CA TYR A 105 9.24 13.24 -12.79
C TYR A 105 10.21 12.13 -13.21
N LEU A 106 9.71 11.10 -13.91
CA LEU A 106 10.51 9.97 -14.38
C LEU A 106 11.32 10.27 -15.66
N ASN A 107 10.93 11.32 -16.41
CA ASN A 107 11.61 11.80 -17.61
C ASN A 107 12.59 12.93 -17.29
#